data_AF-E2C0Z7-F1
#
_entry.id   AF-E2C0Z7-F1
#
_cell.length_a   1.000
_cell.length_b   1.000
_cell.length_c   1.000
_cell.angle_alpha   90.00
_cell.angle_beta   90.00
_cell.angle_gamma   90.00
#
_symmetry.space_group_name_H-M   'P 1'
#
loop_
_entity.id
_entity.type
_entity.pdbx_description
1 polymer ?
#
loop_
_entity_poly.entity_id
_entity_poly.type
_entity_poly.pdbx_seq_one_letter_code
_entity_poly.pdbx_strand_id
1 'polypeptide(L)'
;SWEILSHAAYSPDLAPSDYYLFASMGHALAEQRFTSYENVRKCLDETGCLPQKSNSFFWRDIHKLSDRWEKCIASDGRYFE
;
A
#
# COMPACT_ATOMS: atom_id res chain seq x y z
N SER A 1 -25.04 4.71 -2.51
CA SER A 1 -24.53 4.77 -1.13
C SER A 1 -23.26 3.94 -1.08
N TRP A 2 -22.23 4.39 -0.37
CA TRP A 2 -21.01 3.62 -0.19
C TRP A 2 -21.12 2.80 1.09
N GLU A 3 -20.60 1.57 1.09
CA GLU A 3 -20.43 0.77 2.30
C GLU A 3 -19.07 1.08 2.92
N ILE A 4 -19.04 1.28 4.24
CA ILE A 4 -17.80 1.55 4.98
C ILE A 4 -17.34 0.23 5.61
N LEU A 5 -16.18 -0.26 5.18
CA LEU A 5 -15.56 -1.44 5.77
C LEU A 5 -14.96 -1.08 7.13
N SER A 6 -15.19 -1.94 8.13
CA SER A 6 -14.57 -1.81 9.44
C SER A 6 -13.05 -1.99 9.33
N HIS A 7 -12.30 -1.12 9.99
CA HIS A 7 -10.84 -1.17 10.02
C HIS A 7 -10.36 -1.01 11.46
N ALA A 8 -9.49 -1.92 11.90
CA ALA A 8 -8.96 -1.93 13.26
C ALA A 8 -7.92 -0.81 13.45
N ALA A 9 -7.81 -0.31 14.69
CA ALA A 9 -6.80 0.67 15.03
C ALA A 9 -5.40 0.03 14.97
N TYR A 10 -4.41 0.78 14.46
CA TYR A 10 -3.03 0.32 14.31
C TYR A 10 -2.88 -0.95 13.45
N SER A 11 -3.66 -1.08 12.36
CA SER A 11 -3.54 -2.22 11.45
C SER A 11 -3.07 -1.84 10.04
N PRO A 12 -1.88 -1.21 9.88
CA PRO A 12 -1.32 -0.93 8.56
C PRO A 12 -1.01 -2.21 7.76
N ASP A 13 -0.79 -3.33 8.45
CA ASP A 13 -0.66 -4.68 7.89
C ASP A 13 -1.96 -5.20 7.26
N LEU A 14 -3.10 -4.56 7.52
CA LEU A 14 -4.41 -4.83 6.90
C LEU A 14 -4.88 -3.72 5.96
N ALA A 15 -4.10 -2.66 5.76
CA ALA A 15 -4.41 -1.57 4.85
C ALA A 15 -3.62 -1.75 3.53
N PRO A 16 -4.28 -2.06 2.39
CA PRO A 16 -3.61 -2.27 1.10
C PRO A 16 -2.68 -1.11 0.69
N SER A 17 -3.13 0.12 0.96
CA SER A 17 -2.32 1.32 0.74
C SER A 17 -0.98 1.28 1.49
N ASP A 18 -0.96 0.80 2.72
CA ASP A 18 0.25 0.82 3.57
C ASP A 18 1.16 -0.37 3.29
N TYR A 19 0.64 -1.60 3.38
CA TYR A 19 1.48 -2.80 3.30
C TYR A 19 2.01 -3.11 1.90
N TYR A 20 1.48 -2.46 0.85
CA TYR A 20 1.85 -2.77 -0.53
C TYR A 20 2.13 -1.54 -1.38
N LEU A 21 1.19 -0.60 -1.51
CA LEU A 21 1.40 0.59 -2.35
C LEU A 21 2.53 1.47 -1.80
N PHE A 22 2.39 1.97 -0.57
CA PHE A 22 3.39 2.84 0.04
C PHE A 22 4.67 2.10 0.41
N ALA A 23 4.58 0.81 0.79
CA ALA A 23 5.76 -0.05 0.92
C ALA A 23 6.59 -0.06 -0.38
N SER A 24 5.93 -0.24 -1.53
CA SER A 24 6.62 -0.21 -2.83
C SER A 24 7.10 1.19 -3.23
N MET A 25 6.31 2.24 -2.95
CA MET A 25 6.71 3.62 -3.23
C MET A 25 7.91 4.03 -2.38
N GLY A 26 8.00 3.57 -1.13
CA GLY A 26 9.11 3.87 -0.22
C GLY A 26 10.45 3.48 -0.81
N HIS A 27 10.53 2.33 -1.50
CA HIS A 27 11.73 1.92 -2.23
C HIS A 27 12.09 2.87 -3.36
N ALA A 28 11.12 3.29 -4.18
CA ALA A 28 11.36 4.21 -5.29
C ALA A 28 11.73 5.63 -4.80
N LEU A 29 11.16 6.05 -3.67
CA LEU A 29 11.37 7.36 -3.06
C LEU A 29 12.70 7.45 -2.31
N ALA A 30 13.23 6.35 -1.77
CA ALA A 30 14.45 6.35 -0.98
C ALA A 30 15.67 6.94 -1.72
N GLU A 31 15.71 6.80 -3.04
CA GLU A 31 16.80 7.28 -3.89
C GLU A 31 16.55 8.69 -4.47
N GLN A 32 15.38 9.27 -4.23
CA GLN A 32 14.97 10.54 -4.83
C GLN A 32 15.22 11.72 -3.89
N ARG A 33 15.69 12.84 -4.45
CA ARG A 33 15.78 14.12 -3.76
C ARG A 33 14.97 15.16 -4.53
N PHE A 34 13.85 15.57 -3.95
CA PHE A 34 13.00 16.59 -4.55
C PHE A 34 13.39 17.97 -4.02
N THR A 35 13.50 18.95 -4.93
CA THR A 35 13.82 20.35 -4.61
C THR A 35 12.61 21.27 -4.74
N SER A 36 11.47 20.76 -5.22
CA SER A 36 10.24 21.51 -5.40
C SER A 36 9.02 20.58 -5.31
N TYR A 37 7.86 21.19 -5.05
CA TYR A 37 6.58 20.50 -5.12
C TYR A 37 6.30 19.91 -6.51
N GLU A 38 6.63 20.64 -7.57
CA GLU A 38 6.41 20.17 -8.95
C GLU A 38 7.21 18.90 -9.26
N ASN A 39 8.41 18.76 -8.69
CA ASN A 39 9.21 17.54 -8.88
C ASN A 39 8.57 16.32 -8.19
N VAL A 40 7.95 16.52 -7.02
CA VAL A 40 7.19 15.47 -6.32
C VAL A 40 5.97 15.07 -7.15
N ARG A 41 5.19 16.06 -7.59
CA ARG A 41 4.00 15.85 -8.41
C ARG A 41 4.33 15.09 -9.69
N LYS A 42 5.38 15.53 -10.40
CA LYS A 42 5.88 14.88 -11.61
C LYS A 42 6.27 13.42 -11.36
N CYS A 43 6.94 13.11 -10.23
CA CYS A 43 7.29 11.72 -9.91
C CYS A 43 6.08 10.81 -9.70
N LEU A 44 5.02 11.34 -9.08
CA LEU A 44 3.76 10.61 -8.88
C LEU A 44 3.00 10.43 -10.20
N ASP A 45 2.93 11.48 -11.03
CA ASP A 45 2.17 11.48 -12.28
C ASP A 45 2.84 10.60 -13.35
N GLU A 46 4.16 10.76 -13.53
CA GLU A 46 4.98 10.08 -14.55
C GLU A 46 5.42 8.66 -14.14
N THR A 47 4.83 8.09 -13.09
CA THR A 47 5.10 6.72 -12.59
C THR A 47 6.46 6.48 -11.96
N GLY A 48 7.37 7.45 -11.94
CA GLY A 48 8.71 7.26 -11.37
C GLY A 48 8.72 6.79 -9.91
N CYS A 49 7.70 7.19 -9.14
CA CYS A 49 7.54 6.81 -7.74
C CYS A 49 6.54 5.68 -7.51
N LEU A 50 5.71 5.34 -8.50
CA LEU A 50 4.69 4.30 -8.38
C LEU A 50 5.22 3.00 -9.00
N PRO A 51 5.08 1.85 -8.32
CA PRO A 51 5.26 0.57 -9.00
C PRO A 51 4.41 0.55 -10.26
N GLN A 52 4.98 0.01 -11.35
CA GLN A 52 4.38 -0.04 -12.69
C GLN A 52 2.86 -0.18 -12.58
N LYS A 53 2.10 0.80 -13.12
CA LYS A 53 0.63 0.94 -13.07
C LYS A 53 -0.12 -0.19 -13.81
N SER A 54 0.38 -1.41 -13.70
CA SER A 54 -0.25 -2.61 -14.21
C SER A 54 -1.47 -2.90 -13.34
N ASN A 55 -2.59 -3.19 -13.99
CA ASN A 55 -3.81 -3.61 -13.30
C ASN A 55 -3.54 -4.83 -12.39
N SER A 56 -2.61 -5.71 -12.80
CA SER A 56 -2.20 -6.86 -12.01
C SER A 56 -1.53 -6.50 -10.69
N PHE A 57 -0.80 -5.37 -10.60
CA PHE A 57 -0.19 -4.91 -9.36
C PHE A 57 -1.26 -4.60 -8.30
N PHE A 58 -2.22 -3.74 -8.64
CA PHE A 58 -3.31 -3.36 -7.74
C PHE A 58 -4.28 -4.51 -7.48
N TRP A 59 -4.56 -5.34 -8.48
CA TRP A 59 -5.41 -6.51 -8.31
C TRP A 59 -4.81 -7.48 -7.30
N ARG A 60 -3.52 -7.81 -7.44
CA ARG A 60 -2.82 -8.70 -6.50
C ARG A 60 -2.86 -8.18 -5.06
N ASP A 61 -2.76 -6.87 -4.89
CA ASP A 61 -2.81 -6.24 -3.58
C ASP A 61 -4.15 -6.49 -2.86
N ILE A 62 -5.24 -6.15 -3.54
CA ILE A 62 -6.60 -6.30 -2.99
C ILE A 62 -6.91 -7.77 -2.69
N HIS A 63 -6.46 -8.69 -3.54
CA HIS A 63 -6.68 -10.13 -3.33
C HIS A 63 -5.85 -10.70 -2.17
N LYS A 64 -4.69 -10.12 -1.83
CA LYS A 64 -3.91 -10.52 -0.65
C LYS A 64 -4.57 -10.18 0.69
N LEU A 65 -5.61 -9.36 0.68
CA LEU A 65 -6.31 -8.97 1.91
C LEU A 65 -6.95 -10.18 2.60
N SER A 66 -7.44 -11.16 1.83
CA SER A 66 -7.99 -12.41 2.38
C SER A 66 -6.95 -13.18 3.18
N ASP A 67 -5.79 -13.44 2.59
CA ASP A 67 -4.68 -14.16 3.25
C ASP A 67 -4.21 -13.41 4.52
N ARG A 68 -4.20 -12.07 4.47
CA ARG A 68 -3.82 -11.24 5.63
C ARG A 68 -4.85 -11.30 6.75
N TRP A 69 -6.15 -11.32 6.44
CA TRP A 69 -7.17 -11.54 7.45
C TRP A 69 -7.06 -12.92 8.10
N GLU A 70 -6.78 -13.96 7.32
CA GLU A 70 -6.54 -15.30 7.86
C GLU A 70 -5.35 -15.31 8.83
N LYS A 71 -4.24 -14.66 8.48
CA LYS A 71 -3.08 -14.53 9.37
C LYS A 71 -3.38 -13.72 10.63
N CYS A 72 -4.16 -12.64 10.53
CA CYS A 72 -4.59 -11.84 11.68
C CYS A 72 -5.40 -12.69 12.67
N ILE A 73 -6.37 -13.47 12.15
CA ILE A 73 -7.19 -14.37 12.95
C ILE A 73 -6.32 -15.46 13.59
N ALA A 74 -5.44 -16.09 12.81
CA ALA A 74 -4.53 -17.11 13.31
C ALA A 74 -3.53 -16.59 14.37
N SER A 75 -3.28 -15.27 14.38
CA SER A 75 -2.37 -14.60 15.32
C SER A 75 -3.10 -13.99 16.52
N ASP A 76 -4.40 -14.30 16.71
CA ASP A 76 -5.25 -13.71 17.74
C ASP A 76 -5.21 -12.16 17.73
N GLY A 77 -5.18 -11.56 16.55
CA GLY A 77 -5.13 -10.11 16.35
C GLY A 77 -3.75 -9.46 16.57
N ARG A 78 -2.69 -10.26 16.80
CA ARG A 78 -1.31 -9.76 16.81
C ARG A 78 -0.81 -9.56 15.38
N TYR A 79 0.22 -8.70 15.25
CA TYR A 79 0.95 -8.57 13.98
C TYR A 79 1.57 -9.91 13.55
N PHE A 80 1.68 -10.06 12.23
CA PHE A 80 2.16 -11.27 11.58
C PHE A 80 3.14 -10.96 10.44
N GLU A 81 3.89 -11.97 10.01
CA GLU A 81 4.75 -11.96 8.81
C GLU A 81 3.97 -12.38 7.56
#